data_AF-A0A8S3HC55-F1
#
_entry.id   AF-A0A8S3HC55-F1
#
_cell.length_a   1.000
_cell.length_b   1.000
_cell.length_c   1.000
_cell.angle_alpha   90.00
_cell.angle_beta   90.00
_cell.angle_gamma   90.00
#
_symmetry.space_group_name_H-M   'P 1'
#
loop_
_entity.id
_entity.type
_entity.pdbx_description
1 polymer ?
#
loop_
_entity_poly.entity_id
_entity_poly.type
_entity_poly.pdbx_seq_one_letter_code
_entity_poly.pdbx_strand_id
1 'polypeptide(L)'
;MRLYCLSDDPNLPCFILTVYGRSILLDFPLPIDHLLDYLPIPSPGCVNRFSSLPKYKLLSHNKENNLPQQIDELRILHNQLFVYSPIEFYTLDSSQYDFSLIDIILISNYDTLLALPYLFKKYENLNAQIY
;
A
#
# COMPACT_ATOMS: atom_id res chain seq x y z
N MET A 1 29.04 -10.22 6.34
CA MET A 1 27.64 -10.01 6.76
C MET A 1 27.39 -8.51 6.78
N ARG A 2 26.34 -8.02 6.12
CA ARG A 2 25.94 -6.60 6.18
C ARG A 2 24.45 -6.51 6.42
N LEU A 3 24.05 -5.65 7.36
CA LEU A 3 22.65 -5.37 7.67
C LEU A 3 22.35 -3.95 7.18
N TYR A 4 21.30 -3.79 6.39
CA TYR A 4 20.82 -2.51 5.90
C TYR A 4 19.44 -2.24 6.46
N CYS A 5 19.21 -1.03 6.95
CA CYS A 5 17.88 -0.57 7.35
C CYS A 5 17.22 0.10 6.14
N LEU A 6 16.01 -0.33 5.80
CA LEU A 6 15.24 0.25 4.71
C LEU A 6 14.21 1.28 5.21
N SER A 7 13.77 1.16 6.45
CA SER A 7 12.82 2.09 7.07
C SER A 7 13.53 3.09 7.97
N ASP A 8 13.10 4.34 7.93
CA ASP A 8 13.53 5.38 8.87
C ASP A 8 12.63 5.43 10.13
N ASP A 9 11.50 4.72 10.11
CA ASP A 9 10.54 4.69 11.22
C ASP A 9 10.89 3.56 12.21
N PRO A 10 11.16 3.88 13.49
CA PRO A 10 11.48 2.87 14.50
C PRO A 10 10.32 1.89 14.78
N ASN A 11 9.07 2.26 14.49
CA ASN A 11 7.90 1.40 14.70
C ASN A 11 7.64 0.45 13.53
N LEU A 12 8.21 0.75 12.36
CA LEU A 12 8.06 -0.06 11.14
C LEU A 12 9.45 -0.55 10.69
N PRO A 13 10.10 -1.43 11.48
CA PRO A 13 11.41 -1.94 11.13
C PRO A 13 11.34 -2.77 9.84
N CYS A 14 12.27 -2.51 8.93
CA CYS A 14 12.46 -3.27 7.71
C CYS A 14 13.96 -3.36 7.45
N PHE A 15 14.51 -4.57 7.43
CA PHE A 15 15.94 -4.76 7.26
C PHE A 15 16.27 -5.72 6.14
N ILE A 16 17.42 -5.52 5.52
CA ILE A 16 18.02 -6.48 4.60
C ILE A 16 19.33 -6.97 5.18
N LEU A 17 19.38 -8.26 5.43
CA LEU A 17 20.56 -8.97 5.87
C LEU A 17 21.22 -9.69 4.69
N THR A 18 22.44 -9.30 4.37
CA THR A 18 23.26 -9.96 3.35
C THR A 18 24.32 -10.86 3.99
N VAL A 19 24.22 -12.17 3.73
CA VAL A 19 25.08 -13.22 4.31
C VAL A 19 25.53 -14.16 3.21
N TYR A 20 26.85 -14.34 3.04
CA TYR A 20 27.44 -15.23 2.03
C TYR A 20 26.87 -15.07 0.60
N GLY A 21 26.54 -13.84 0.20
CA GLY A 21 25.97 -13.55 -1.12
C GLY A 21 24.47 -13.83 -1.25
N ARG A 22 23.80 -14.20 -0.16
CA ARG A 22 22.34 -14.29 -0.07
C ARG A 22 21.75 -13.07 0.59
N SER A 23 20.58 -12.66 0.14
CA SER A 23 19.85 -11.51 0.69
C SER A 23 18.59 -11.97 1.37
N ILE A 24 18.48 -11.64 2.66
CA ILE A 24 17.36 -11.98 3.52
C ILE A 24 16.65 -10.69 3.89
N LEU A 25 15.38 -10.55 3.52
CA LEU A 25 14.52 -9.47 3.97
C LEU A 25 13.94 -9.85 5.32
N LEU A 26 14.16 -9.02 6.33
CA LEU A 26 13.61 -9.15 7.68
C LEU A 26 12.49 -8.13 7.80
N ASP A 27 11.26 -8.64 7.80
CA ASP A 27 10.01 -7.89 7.85
C ASP A 27 9.81 -6.89 6.69
N PHE A 28 8.56 -6.78 6.24
CA PHE A 28 8.15 -5.75 5.29
C PHE A 28 6.87 -5.11 5.80
N PRO A 29 6.97 -4.07 6.66
CA PRO A 29 5.81 -3.48 7.30
C PRO A 29 5.01 -2.62 6.33
N LEU A 30 3.70 -2.56 6.52
CA LEU A 30 2.82 -1.60 5.88
C LEU A 30 2.45 -0.52 6.91
N PRO A 31 2.67 0.78 6.63
CA PRO A 31 2.19 1.84 7.51
C PRO A 31 0.65 1.86 7.51
N ILE A 32 0.04 1.37 8.60
CA ILE A 32 -1.41 1.20 8.76
C ILE A 32 -1.96 2.16 9.83
N ASP A 33 -1.12 2.99 10.45
CA ASP A 33 -1.43 3.81 11.64
C ASP A 33 -2.68 4.70 11.51
N HIS A 34 -3.12 5.01 10.28
CA HIS A 34 -4.35 5.75 10.02
C HIS A 34 -5.42 4.95 9.28
N LEU A 35 -5.09 3.77 8.74
CA LEU A 35 -6.02 2.99 7.94
C LEU A 35 -7.15 2.40 8.81
N LEU A 36 -6.85 1.95 10.03
CA LEU A 36 -7.87 1.41 10.93
C LEU A 36 -8.87 2.47 11.42
N ASP A 37 -8.47 3.75 11.43
CA ASP A 37 -9.35 4.87 11.77
C ASP A 37 -10.39 5.14 10.66
N TYR A 38 -10.08 4.78 9.41
CA TYR A 38 -10.94 5.00 8.24
C TYR A 38 -11.54 3.71 7.66
N LEU A 39 -11.04 2.54 8.05
CA LEU A 39 -11.65 1.28 7.68
C LEU A 39 -12.91 1.09 8.52
N PRO A 40 -14.09 0.95 7.90
CA PRO A 40 -15.24 0.44 8.62
C PRO A 40 -14.85 -0.97 9.07
N ILE A 41 -14.58 -1.13 10.37
CA ILE A 41 -14.16 -2.39 10.99
C ILE A 41 -14.95 -3.52 10.31
N PRO A 42 -14.28 -4.49 9.67
CA PRO A 42 -14.94 -5.53 8.92
C PRO A 42 -15.57 -6.49 9.93
N SER A 43 -16.68 -6.09 10.53
CA SER A 43 -17.59 -7.04 11.11
C SER A 43 -18.12 -7.92 9.97
N PRO A 44 -18.40 -9.22 10.20
CA PRO A 44 -18.86 -10.14 9.17
C PRO A 44 -20.11 -9.68 8.37
N GLY A 45 -20.79 -8.63 8.81
CA GLY A 45 -21.91 -7.99 8.11
C GLY A 45 -21.58 -6.74 7.30
N CYS A 46 -20.35 -6.21 7.31
CA CYS A 46 -20.04 -4.89 6.74
C CYS A 46 -19.56 -4.91 5.28
N VAL A 47 -19.02 -6.03 4.80
CA VAL A 47 -18.45 -6.18 3.44
C VAL A 47 -19.49 -5.89 2.34
N ASN A 48 -20.78 -6.05 2.63
CA ASN A 48 -21.88 -5.80 1.69
C ASN A 48 -22.72 -4.54 1.99
N ARG A 49 -22.37 -3.72 3.00
CA ARG A 49 -23.19 -2.53 3.34
C ARG A 49 -23.01 -1.36 2.38
N PHE A 50 -21.88 -1.31 1.66
CA PHE A 50 -21.60 -0.24 0.71
C PHE A 50 -22.07 -0.58 -0.72
N SER A 51 -22.36 -1.85 -1.02
CA SER A 51 -22.84 -2.26 -2.35
C SER A 51 -24.29 -1.84 -2.61
N SER A 52 -25.07 -1.67 -1.54
CA SER A 52 -26.44 -1.17 -1.57
C SER A 52 -26.53 0.36 -1.54
N LEU A 53 -25.41 1.07 -1.36
CA LEU A 53 -25.44 2.52 -1.37
C LEU A 53 -25.78 3.01 -2.78
N PRO A 54 -26.62 4.06 -2.88
CA PRO A 54 -26.93 4.65 -4.17
C PRO A 54 -25.62 5.18 -4.76
N LYS A 55 -25.27 4.71 -5.97
CA LYS A 55 -24.17 5.29 -6.75
C LYS A 55 -24.47 6.77 -6.91
N TYR A 56 -23.64 7.62 -6.31
CA TYR A 56 -23.79 9.07 -6.43
C TYR A 56 -23.75 9.44 -7.91
N LYS A 57 -24.89 9.84 -8.47
CA LYS A 57 -24.96 10.35 -9.83
C LYS A 57 -24.37 11.75 -9.80
N LEU A 58 -23.24 11.89 -10.48
CA LEU A 58 -22.60 13.18 -10.68
C LEU A 58 -23.65 14.11 -11.31
N LEU A 59 -24.05 15.15 -10.58
CA LEU A 59 -24.80 16.25 -11.17
C LEU A 59 -23.91 16.77 -12.30
N SER A 60 -24.38 16.68 -13.54
CA SER A 60 -23.67 17.21 -14.71
C SER A 60 -23.48 18.71 -14.51
N HIS A 61 -22.37 19.11 -13.87
CA HIS A 61 -22.16 20.49 -13.53
C HIS A 61 -21.70 21.22 -14.79
N ASN A 62 -22.58 22.11 -15.26
CA ASN A 62 -22.36 23.31 -16.06
C ASN A 62 -21.08 23.35 -16.91
N LYS A 63 -21.30 23.40 -18.23
CA LYS A 63 -20.32 23.47 -19.34
C LYS A 63 -19.32 24.64 -19.32
N GLU A 64 -19.07 25.31 -18.19
CA GLU A 64 -18.39 26.61 -18.21
C GLU A 64 -16.95 26.62 -17.66
N ASN A 65 -16.45 25.57 -17.00
CA ASN A 65 -15.07 25.56 -16.53
C ASN A 65 -14.24 24.46 -17.20
N ASN A 66 -13.70 24.80 -18.37
CA ASN A 66 -12.63 24.07 -19.05
C ASN A 66 -11.34 24.14 -18.21
N LEU A 67 -11.22 23.28 -17.20
CA LEU A 67 -9.92 22.94 -16.62
C LEU A 67 -9.43 21.66 -17.30
N PRO A 68 -8.34 21.70 -18.08
CA PRO A 68 -7.74 20.49 -18.62
C PRO A 68 -7.15 19.73 -17.43
N GLN A 69 -7.31 18.40 -17.38
CA GLN A 69 -6.87 17.52 -16.29
C GLN A 69 -7.86 17.38 -15.13
N GLN A 70 -9.10 17.04 -15.46
CA GLN A 70 -9.88 16.22 -14.54
C GLN A 70 -9.21 14.84 -14.53
N ILE A 71 -8.31 14.60 -13.58
CA ILE A 71 -7.88 13.23 -13.23
C ILE A 71 -9.18 12.54 -12.82
N ASP A 72 -9.62 11.51 -13.54
CA ASP A 72 -10.97 10.91 -13.42
C ASP A 72 -11.36 10.51 -11.97
N GLU A 73 -10.35 10.36 -11.12
CA GLU A 73 -10.44 9.98 -9.72
C GLU A 73 -10.56 11.17 -8.76
N LEU A 74 -10.08 12.36 -9.11
CA LEU A 74 -10.14 13.54 -8.24
C LEU A 74 -11.44 14.32 -8.45
N ARG A 75 -12.16 14.59 -7.35
CA ARG A 75 -13.47 15.25 -7.38
C ARG A 75 -13.55 16.34 -6.33
N ILE A 76 -13.96 17.54 -6.74
CA ILE A 76 -14.21 18.64 -5.80
C ILE A 76 -15.71 18.63 -5.45
N LEU A 77 -16.04 18.41 -4.18
CA LEU A 77 -17.41 18.45 -3.65
C LEU A 77 -17.44 19.43 -2.47
N HIS A 78 -18.40 20.36 -2.44
CA HIS A 78 -18.53 21.34 -1.35
C HIS A 78 -17.22 22.08 -1.00
N ASN A 79 -16.43 22.44 -2.02
CA ASN A 79 -15.12 23.09 -1.86
C ASN A 79 -14.05 22.22 -1.16
N GLN A 80 -14.25 20.90 -1.10
CA GLN A 80 -13.29 19.92 -0.60
C GLN A 80 -12.89 18.94 -1.72
N LEU A 81 -11.61 18.56 -1.74
CA LEU A 81 -11.08 17.60 -2.70
C LEU A 81 -11.24 16.17 -2.15
N PHE A 82 -11.87 15.32 -2.95
CA PHE A 82 -12.06 13.90 -2.68
C PHE A 82 -11.36 13.08 -3.75
N VAL A 83 -10.85 11.92 -3.35
CA VAL A 83 -10.30 10.91 -4.25
C VAL A 83 -11.30 9.77 -4.34
N TYR A 84 -11.86 9.58 -5.53
CA TYR A 84 -12.79 8.51 -5.87
C TYR A 84 -12.03 7.37 -6.55
N SER A 85 -11.13 6.74 -5.81
CA SER A 85 -10.37 5.56 -6.22
C SER A 85 -10.45 4.49 -5.12
N PRO A 86 -10.21 3.21 -5.43
CA PRO A 86 -9.93 2.22 -4.39
C PRO A 86 -8.73 2.67 -3.54
N ILE A 87 -8.70 2.26 -2.27
CA ILE A 87 -7.56 2.58 -1.39
C ILE A 87 -6.30 1.95 -1.99
N GLU A 88 -5.35 2.79 -2.36
CA GLU A 88 -4.03 2.36 -2.79
C GLU A 88 -3.04 2.57 -1.65
N PHE A 89 -2.20 1.57 -1.43
CA PHE A 89 -1.18 1.61 -0.41
C PHE A 89 0.15 1.99 -1.02
N TYR A 90 0.74 3.05 -0.47
CA TYR A 90 2.12 3.36 -0.76
C TYR A 90 3.02 2.41 0.02
N THR A 91 3.73 1.55 -0.70
CA THR A 91 4.77 0.69 -0.12
C THR A 91 6.10 1.42 -0.13
N LEU A 92 7.05 0.90 0.63
CA LEU A 92 8.38 1.47 0.72
C LEU A 92 9.03 1.57 -0.66
N ASP A 93 9.31 2.81 -1.09
CA ASP A 93 9.91 3.11 -2.39
C ASP A 93 11.43 3.13 -2.26
N SER A 94 12.03 1.96 -2.00
CA SER A 94 13.48 1.89 -1.87
C SER A 94 14.14 1.84 -3.25
N SER A 95 14.23 3.00 -3.91
CA SER A 95 15.12 3.20 -5.09
C SER A 95 16.57 2.79 -4.81
N GLN A 96 16.92 2.66 -3.52
CA GLN A 96 18.22 2.28 -3.01
C GLN A 96 18.50 0.77 -3.04
N TYR A 97 17.47 -0.09 -3.19
CA TYR A 97 17.65 -1.54 -3.15
C TYR A 97 16.80 -2.26 -4.21
N ASP A 98 17.42 -3.19 -4.93
CA ASP A 98 16.73 -4.06 -5.88
C ASP A 98 16.16 -5.29 -5.16
N PHE A 99 14.85 -5.27 -4.90
CA PHE A 99 14.15 -6.38 -4.24
C PHE A 99 14.15 -7.67 -5.05
N SER A 100 14.45 -7.62 -6.36
CA SER A 100 14.56 -8.81 -7.21
C SER A 100 15.68 -9.76 -6.75
N LEU A 101 16.65 -9.26 -5.98
CA LEU A 101 17.79 -10.01 -5.46
C LEU A 101 17.53 -10.70 -4.11
N ILE A 102 16.31 -10.59 -3.58
CA ILE A 102 15.94 -11.18 -2.30
C ILE A 102 15.68 -12.66 -2.49
N ASP A 103 16.43 -13.49 -1.76
CA ASP A 103 16.28 -14.94 -1.79
C ASP A 103 15.26 -15.41 -0.73
N ILE A 104 15.22 -14.73 0.41
CA ILE A 104 14.47 -15.16 1.60
C ILE A 104 13.77 -13.96 2.22
N ILE A 105 12.51 -14.13 2.62
CA ILE A 105 11.74 -13.17 3.41
C ILE A 105 11.41 -13.84 4.74
N LEU A 106 11.83 -13.24 5.85
CA LEU A 106 11.47 -13.66 7.21
C LEU A 106 10.40 -12.72 7.75
N ILE A 107 9.31 -13.30 8.26
CA ILE A 107 8.18 -12.58 8.83
C ILE A 107 8.17 -12.81 10.34
N SER A 108 8.29 -11.73 11.11
CA SER A 108 8.21 -11.81 12.58
C SER A 108 6.78 -11.77 13.11
N ASN A 109 5.86 -11.09 12.40
CA ASN A 109 4.48 -10.88 12.84
C ASN A 109 3.50 -10.85 11.65
N TYR A 110 2.22 -11.16 11.89
CA TYR A 110 1.19 -11.11 10.86
C TYR A 110 0.96 -9.69 10.31
N ASP A 111 1.25 -8.64 11.08
CA ASP A 111 1.13 -7.25 10.60
C ASP A 111 2.11 -6.95 9.45
N THR A 112 3.31 -7.55 9.48
CA THR A 112 4.33 -7.40 8.44
C THR A 112 4.09 -8.29 7.22
N LEU A 113 3.07 -9.17 7.27
CA LEU A 113 2.59 -9.92 6.12
C LEU A 113 1.79 -9.03 5.15
N LEU A 114 1.13 -7.98 5.64
CA LEU A 114 0.14 -7.20 4.88
C LEU A 114 0.74 -6.45 3.69
N ALA A 115 2.04 -6.11 3.74
CA ALA A 115 2.71 -5.44 2.63
C ALA A 115 3.20 -6.41 1.54
N LEU A 116 3.29 -7.73 1.81
CA LEU A 116 3.85 -8.68 0.84
C LEU A 116 3.09 -8.78 -0.47
N PRO A 117 1.74 -8.83 -0.50
CA PRO A 117 1.01 -8.85 -1.77
C PRO A 117 1.39 -7.68 -2.69
N TYR A 118 1.65 -6.51 -2.11
CA TYR A 118 2.08 -5.33 -2.86
C TYR A 118 3.52 -5.45 -3.34
N LEU A 119 4.42 -6.02 -2.53
CA LEU A 119 5.80 -6.32 -2.91
C LEU A 119 5.85 -7.25 -4.14
N PHE A 120 5.15 -8.39 -4.09
CA PHE A 120 5.12 -9.35 -5.20
C PHE A 120 4.43 -8.79 -6.45
N LYS A 121 3.40 -7.95 -6.28
CA LYS A 121 2.75 -7.27 -7.42
C LYS A 121 3.68 -6.26 -8.08
N LYS A 122 4.51 -5.56 -7.31
CA LYS A 122 5.44 -4.54 -7.81
C LYS A 122 6.69 -5.15 -8.45
N TYR A 123 7.18 -6.26 -7.89
CA TYR A 123 8.38 -6.95 -8.36
C TYR A 123 8.01 -8.33 -8.91
N GLU A 124 7.61 -8.40 -10.19
CA GLU A 124 7.16 -9.64 -10.84
C GLU A 124 8.25 -10.74 -10.88
N ASN A 125 9.52 -10.36 -10.87
CA ASN A 125 10.66 -11.28 -10.90
C ASN A 125 11.10 -11.77 -9.51
N LEU A 126 10.41 -11.35 -8.44
CA LEU A 126 10.77 -11.71 -7.09
C LEU A 126 10.39 -13.17 -6.80
N ASN A 127 11.41 -14.03 -6.66
CA ASN A 127 11.26 -15.45 -6.38
C ASN A 127 11.87 -15.81 -5.02
N ALA A 128 11.42 -15.11 -3.98
CA ALA A 128 11.90 -15.30 -2.62
C ALA A 128 11.11 -16.40 -1.89
N GLN A 129 11.79 -17.17 -1.03
CA GLN A 129 11.14 -18.10 -0.10
C GLN A 129 10.72 -17.37 1.17
N ILE A 130 9.47 -17.55 1.58
CA ILE A 130 8.88 -16.89 2.76
C ILE A 130 8.92 -17.86 3.94
N TYR A 131 9.39 -17.38 5.10
CA TYR A 131 9.40 -18.10 6.37
C TYR A 131 8.83 -17.27 7.51
#